data_AF-A0A662BHM2-F1
#
_entry.id   AF-A0A662BHM2-F1
#
_cell.length_a   1.000
_cell.length_b   1.000
_cell.length_c   1.000
_cell.angle_alpha   90.00
_cell.angle_beta   90.00
_cell.angle_gamma   90.00
#
_symmetry.space_group_name_H-M   'P 1'
#
loop_
_entity.id
_entity.type
_entity.pdbx_description
1 polymer ?
#
loop_
_entity_poly.entity_id
_entity_poly.type
_entity_poly.pdbx_seq_one_letter_code
_entity_poly.pdbx_strand_id
1 'polypeptide(L)'
;DAEKDYMGLKTWKNSPDGRILKSDTSIAKNYLTEKEIKKLERGITGFFDYVENIIENRNTFTMQQFAESVNKFLTFNEYKVLSGKGTVSTIQAKEKAHNEYEKFNKTQKITSDFDKAIKALSKPKKE
;
A
#
# COMPACT_ATOMS: atom_id res chain seq x y z
N ASP A 1 7.28 5.90 -10.40
CA ASP A 1 7.09 6.25 -11.80
C ASP A 1 6.57 7.67 -11.82
N ALA A 2 7.47 8.63 -11.93
CA ALA A 2 7.17 10.05 -11.76
C ALA A 2 6.27 10.62 -12.86
N GLU A 3 6.18 9.94 -14.00
CA GLU A 3 5.42 10.37 -15.18
C GLU A 3 3.94 9.98 -15.09
N LYS A 4 3.59 9.03 -14.23
CA LYS A 4 2.19 8.63 -14.01
C LYS A 4 1.45 9.62 -13.13
N ASP A 5 0.15 9.76 -13.39
CA ASP A 5 -0.75 10.48 -12.49
C ASP A 5 -0.61 9.96 -11.07
N TYR A 6 -0.42 10.89 -10.13
CA TYR A 6 -0.23 10.58 -8.71
C TYR A 6 0.91 9.58 -8.45
N MET A 7 1.92 9.52 -9.33
CA MET A 7 2.98 8.48 -9.33
C MET A 7 2.48 7.03 -9.45
N GLY A 8 1.23 6.83 -9.87
CA GLY A 8 0.55 5.54 -9.87
C GLY A 8 -0.09 5.14 -8.54
N LEU A 9 -0.07 6.00 -7.52
CA LEU A 9 -0.81 5.77 -6.27
C LEU A 9 -2.32 5.83 -6.55
N LYS A 10 -3.07 4.90 -5.96
CA LYS A 10 -4.53 4.88 -5.91
C LYS A 10 -5.07 5.58 -4.66
N THR A 11 -4.31 5.54 -3.57
CA THR A 11 -4.65 6.21 -2.31
C THR A 11 -3.38 6.69 -1.59
N TRP A 12 -3.49 7.75 -0.79
CA TRP A 12 -2.41 8.31 0.03
C TRP A 12 -3.02 9.06 1.22
N LYS A 13 -2.20 9.44 2.20
CA LYS A 13 -2.68 9.99 3.48
C LYS A 13 -3.67 11.15 3.35
N ASN A 14 -3.46 12.03 2.37
CA ASN A 14 -4.28 13.22 2.16
C ASN A 14 -5.13 13.13 0.88
N SER A 15 -5.38 11.92 0.36
CA SER A 15 -6.20 11.74 -0.85
C SER A 15 -7.66 12.17 -0.62
N PRO A 16 -8.37 12.73 -1.62
CA PRO A 16 -7.91 13.05 -2.98
C PRO A 16 -7.35 14.46 -3.16
N ASP A 17 -7.64 15.38 -2.24
CA ASP A 17 -7.40 16.83 -2.43
C ASP A 17 -6.06 17.33 -1.87
N GLY A 18 -5.32 16.45 -1.21
CA GLY A 18 -4.06 16.78 -0.56
C GLY A 18 -2.85 16.20 -1.28
N ARG A 19 -1.68 16.72 -0.90
CA ARG A 19 -0.41 16.36 -1.51
C ARG A 19 0.03 14.93 -1.13
N ILE A 20 0.60 14.23 -2.10
CA ILE A 20 1.33 12.96 -1.87
C ILE A 20 2.61 13.24 -1.10
N LEU A 21 2.84 12.51 -0.01
CA LEU A 21 4.06 12.64 0.78
C LEU A 21 5.06 11.55 0.39
N LYS A 22 6.35 11.80 0.65
CA LYS A 22 7.42 10.82 0.43
C LYS A 22 7.13 9.49 1.11
N SER A 23 6.59 9.53 2.34
CA SER A 23 6.20 8.35 3.10
C SER A 23 5.16 7.49 2.39
N ASP A 24 4.22 8.11 1.65
CA ASP A 24 3.16 7.39 0.94
C ASP A 24 3.71 6.51 -0.18
N THR A 25 4.85 6.90 -0.78
CA THR A 25 5.46 6.16 -1.90
C THR A 25 6.08 4.83 -1.49
N SER A 26 6.40 4.67 -0.20
CA SER A 26 6.97 3.45 0.37
C SER A 26 5.93 2.39 0.73
N ILE A 27 4.65 2.76 0.75
CA ILE A 27 3.54 1.90 1.19
C ILE A 27 2.98 1.17 -0.03
N ALA A 28 3.18 -0.15 -0.12
CA ALA A 28 2.74 -0.94 -1.27
C ALA A 28 1.21 -0.91 -1.49
N LYS A 29 0.41 -0.97 -0.41
CA LYS A 29 -1.06 -0.94 -0.50
C LYS A 29 -1.62 0.32 -1.17
N ASN A 30 -0.87 1.43 -1.13
CA ASN A 30 -1.28 2.69 -1.75
C ASN A 30 -1.35 2.60 -3.27
N TYR A 31 -0.71 1.60 -3.88
CA TYR A 31 -0.74 1.34 -5.32
C TYR A 31 -1.82 0.33 -5.74
N LEU A 32 -2.54 -0.26 -4.77
CA LEU A 32 -3.58 -1.24 -5.04
C LEU A 32 -4.93 -0.55 -5.27
N THR A 33 -5.70 -1.08 -6.20
CA THR A 33 -7.11 -0.73 -6.39
C THR A 33 -7.97 -1.28 -5.27
N GLU A 34 -9.18 -0.75 -5.10
CA GLU A 34 -10.14 -1.27 -4.10
C GLU A 34 -10.42 -2.77 -4.28
N LYS A 35 -10.52 -3.24 -5.52
CA LYS A 35 -10.71 -4.67 -5.83
C LYS A 35 -9.55 -5.52 -5.36
N GLU A 36 -8.32 -5.03 -5.53
CA GLU A 36 -7.10 -5.72 -5.08
C GLU A 36 -6.96 -5.70 -3.56
N ILE A 37 -7.32 -4.59 -2.90
CA ILE A 37 -7.39 -4.50 -1.44
C ILE A 37 -8.39 -5.51 -0.88
N LYS A 38 -9.62 -5.56 -1.42
CA LYS A 38 -10.62 -6.56 -1.00
C LYS A 38 -10.15 -7.99 -1.22
N LYS A 39 -9.42 -8.26 -2.31
CA LYS A 39 -8.82 -9.58 -2.55
C LYS A 39 -7.74 -9.91 -1.51
N LEU A 40 -6.89 -8.94 -1.18
CA LEU A 40 -5.86 -9.07 -0.15
C LEU A 40 -6.49 -9.34 1.22
N GLU A 41 -7.50 -8.56 1.62
CA GLU A 41 -8.24 -8.75 2.88
C GLU A 41 -8.83 -10.15 2.98
N ARG A 42 -9.53 -10.61 1.93
CA ARG A 42 -10.07 -11.98 1.88
C ARG A 42 -8.98 -13.05 1.99
N GLY A 43 -7.83 -12.85 1.37
CA GLY A 43 -6.69 -13.76 1.48
C GLY A 43 -6.11 -13.82 2.89
N ILE A 44 -6.05 -12.67 3.58
CA ILE A 44 -5.59 -12.58 4.96
C ILE A 44 -6.58 -13.27 5.90
N THR A 45 -7.87 -12.95 5.79
CA THR A 45 -8.92 -13.60 6.60
C THR A 45 -8.90 -15.11 6.39
N GLY A 46 -8.91 -15.58 5.14
CA GLY A 46 -8.87 -17.00 4.84
C GLY A 46 -7.61 -17.71 5.35
N PHE A 47 -6.46 -17.02 5.44
CA PHE A 47 -5.27 -17.58 6.05
C PHE A 47 -5.43 -17.76 7.56
N PHE A 48 -6.05 -16.79 8.25
CA PHE A 48 -6.35 -16.93 9.67
C PHE A 48 -7.34 -18.05 9.94
N ASP A 49 -8.42 -18.16 9.14
CA ASP A 49 -9.37 -19.27 9.25
C ASP A 49 -8.68 -20.63 9.03
N TYR A 50 -7.77 -20.71 8.07
CA TYR A 50 -6.95 -21.92 7.82
C TYR A 50 -6.07 -22.27 9.03
N VAL A 51 -5.41 -21.28 9.62
CA VAL A 51 -4.57 -21.48 10.81
C VAL A 51 -5.41 -21.90 12.01
N GLU A 52 -6.56 -21.28 12.22
CA GLU A 52 -7.49 -21.60 13.30
C GLU A 52 -7.94 -23.07 13.21
N ASN A 53 -8.35 -23.53 12.02
CA ASN A 53 -8.68 -24.93 11.78
C ASN A 53 -7.54 -25.91 12.13
N ILE A 54 -6.27 -25.54 11.87
CA ILE A 54 -5.13 -26.40 12.25
C ILE A 54 -5.02 -26.49 13.78
N ILE A 55 -5.16 -25.35 14.47
CA ILE A 55 -5.08 -25.28 15.94
C ILE A 55 -6.22 -26.06 16.59
N GLU A 56 -7.45 -25.90 16.09
CA GLU A 56 -8.64 -26.59 16.60
C GLU A 56 -8.52 -28.12 16.47
N ASN A 57 -7.88 -28.59 15.39
CA ASN A 57 -7.56 -30.00 15.19
C ASN A 57 -6.39 -30.51 16.06
N ARG A 58 -6.01 -29.76 17.10
CA ARG A 58 -4.93 -30.04 18.07
C ARG A 58 -3.54 -30.23 17.44
N ASN A 59 -3.34 -29.73 16.23
CA ASN A 59 -2.03 -29.69 15.61
C ASN A 59 -1.35 -28.38 16.02
N THR A 60 -0.50 -28.45 17.05
CA THR A 60 0.39 -27.33 17.36
C THR A 60 1.47 -27.22 16.29
N PHE A 61 1.86 -25.99 15.95
CA PHE A 61 2.95 -25.73 15.03
C PHE A 61 4.02 -24.87 15.69
N THR A 62 5.26 -25.13 15.31
CA THR A 62 6.40 -24.25 15.60
C THR A 62 6.33 -22.99 14.74
N MET A 63 7.07 -21.95 15.12
CA MET A 63 7.18 -20.72 14.31
C MET A 63 7.71 -20.99 12.90
N GLN A 64 8.57 -22.00 12.72
CA GLN A 64 9.08 -22.40 11.42
C GLN A 64 7.98 -23.02 10.56
N GLN A 65 7.20 -23.95 11.13
CA GLN A 65 6.05 -24.56 10.44
C GLN A 65 4.97 -23.53 10.10
N PHE A 66 4.78 -22.51 10.96
CA PHE A 66 3.89 -21.39 10.68
C PHE A 66 4.37 -20.58 9.47
N ALA A 67 5.67 -20.29 9.36
CA ALA A 67 6.21 -19.60 8.19
C ALA A 67 6.03 -20.42 6.90
N GLU A 68 6.18 -21.74 6.97
CA GLU A 68 5.93 -22.65 5.85
C GLU A 68 4.45 -22.76 5.47
N SER A 69 3.53 -22.64 6.44
CA SER A 69 2.09 -22.74 6.21
C SER A 69 1.57 -21.60 5.33
N VAL A 70 2.19 -20.41 5.39
CA VAL A 70 1.88 -19.28 4.50
C VAL A 70 2.08 -19.69 3.04
N ASN A 71 3.21 -20.30 2.70
CA ASN A 71 3.49 -20.73 1.33
C ASN A 71 2.54 -21.85 0.88
N LYS A 72 2.19 -22.78 1.77
CA LYS A 72 1.20 -23.84 1.50
C LYS A 72 -0.18 -23.25 1.20
N PHE A 73 -0.65 -22.34 2.05
CA PHE A 73 -1.92 -21.64 1.87
C PHE A 73 -1.96 -20.87 0.55
N LEU A 74 -0.92 -20.10 0.24
CA LEU A 74 -0.83 -19.36 -1.01
C LEU A 74 -0.85 -20.29 -2.23
N THR A 75 -0.05 -21.36 -2.21
CA THR A 75 0.02 -22.34 -3.31
C THR A 75 -1.32 -23.06 -3.50
N PHE A 76 -1.98 -23.47 -2.41
CA PHE A 76 -3.28 -24.12 -2.43
C PHE A 76 -4.38 -23.22 -3.03
N ASN A 77 -4.34 -21.92 -2.73
CA ASN A 77 -5.24 -20.91 -3.30
C ASN A 77 -4.77 -20.39 -4.67
N GLU A 78 -3.91 -21.13 -5.37
CA GLU A 78 -3.40 -20.83 -6.72
C GLU A 78 -2.65 -19.49 -6.83
N TYR A 79 -2.13 -18.95 -5.72
CA TYR A 79 -1.24 -17.81 -5.76
C TYR A 79 0.16 -18.22 -6.20
N LYS A 80 0.78 -17.39 -7.03
CA LYS A 80 2.17 -17.57 -7.46
C LYS A 80 3.11 -17.15 -6.33
N VAL A 81 3.62 -18.11 -5.59
CA VAL A 81 4.67 -17.90 -4.59
C VAL A 81 6.00 -17.58 -5.29
N LEU A 82 6.69 -16.54 -4.83
CA LEU A 82 8.01 -16.16 -5.36
C LEU A 82 9.05 -17.23 -4.98
N SER A 83 9.80 -17.71 -5.98
CA SER A 83 10.92 -18.62 -5.75
C SER A 83 12.16 -17.84 -5.31
N GLY A 84 12.56 -17.99 -4.05
CA GLY A 84 13.71 -17.29 -3.48
C GLY A 84 13.43 -15.84 -3.08
N LYS A 85 14.49 -15.04 -2.94
CA LYS A 85 14.41 -13.67 -2.39
C LYS A 85 14.19 -12.58 -3.44
N GLY A 86 14.08 -12.95 -4.71
CA GLY A 86 14.12 -12.01 -5.83
C GLY A 86 15.51 -11.39 -6.04
N THR A 87 15.60 -10.41 -6.93
CA THR A 87 16.85 -9.73 -7.30
C THR A 87 16.99 -8.32 -6.70
N VAL A 88 15.91 -7.75 -6.16
CA VAL A 88 15.87 -6.38 -5.67
C VAL A 88 15.62 -6.38 -4.17
N SER A 89 16.52 -5.75 -3.42
CA SER A 89 16.34 -5.57 -1.97
C SER A 89 15.29 -4.52 -1.63
N THR A 90 14.70 -4.63 -0.44
CA THR A 90 13.76 -3.63 0.08
C THR A 90 14.36 -2.23 0.14
N ILE A 91 15.66 -2.12 0.45
CA ILE A 91 16.36 -0.83 0.52
C ILE A 91 16.41 -0.19 -0.87
N GLN A 92 16.89 -0.92 -1.87
CA GLN A 92 16.93 -0.45 -3.26
C GLN A 92 15.54 -0.08 -3.79
N ALA A 93 14.51 -0.86 -3.45
CA ALA A 93 13.13 -0.56 -3.85
C ALA A 93 12.63 0.77 -3.24
N LYS A 94 12.92 1.01 -1.95
CA LYS A 94 12.57 2.25 -1.26
C LYS A 94 13.33 3.45 -1.80
N GLU A 95 14.64 3.31 -2.03
CA GLU A 95 15.46 4.35 -2.64
C GLU A 95 14.95 4.73 -4.03
N LYS A 96 14.60 3.73 -4.86
CA LYS A 96 13.98 3.97 -6.16
C LYS A 96 12.68 4.75 -6.02
N ALA A 97 11.78 4.34 -5.12
CA ALA A 97 10.52 5.04 -4.89
C ALA A 97 10.74 6.50 -4.43
N HIS A 98 11.71 6.73 -3.54
CA HIS A 98 12.09 8.06 -3.09
C HIS A 98 12.66 8.91 -4.22
N ASN A 99 13.55 8.38 -5.04
CA ASN A 99 14.13 9.11 -6.18
C ASN A 99 13.05 9.51 -7.20
N GLU A 100 12.09 8.62 -7.44
CA GLU A 100 10.92 8.93 -8.28
C GLU A 100 10.03 10.00 -7.64
N TYR A 101 9.87 9.98 -6.31
CA TYR A 101 9.17 11.01 -5.58
C TYR A 101 9.84 12.38 -5.73
N GLU A 102 11.16 12.47 -5.61
CA GLU A 102 11.87 13.74 -5.75
C GLU A 102 11.67 14.38 -7.14
N LYS A 103 11.54 13.55 -8.19
CA LYS A 103 11.20 14.01 -9.54
C LYS A 103 9.77 14.54 -9.62
N PHE A 104 8.81 13.75 -9.14
CA PHE A 104 7.39 14.09 -9.15
C PHE A 104 7.05 15.28 -8.25
N ASN A 105 7.73 15.41 -7.12
CA ASN A 105 7.48 16.45 -6.13
C ASN A 105 7.65 17.87 -6.70
N LYS A 106 8.50 18.02 -7.74
CA LYS A 106 8.69 19.29 -8.45
C LYS A 106 7.50 19.72 -9.29
N THR A 107 6.66 18.77 -9.72
CA THR A 107 5.48 19.04 -10.56
C THR A 107 4.22 19.21 -9.73
N GLN A 108 4.24 18.84 -8.44
CA GLN A 108 3.09 18.99 -7.56
C GLN A 108 2.75 20.46 -7.31
N LYS A 109 1.52 20.84 -7.62
CA LYS A 109 0.98 22.17 -7.29
C LYS A 109 0.81 22.26 -5.78
N ILE A 110 1.59 23.12 -5.13
CA ILE A 110 1.45 23.42 -3.71
C ILE A 110 0.34 24.48 -3.59
N THR A 111 -0.85 24.05 -3.17
CA THR A 111 -1.86 25.00 -2.70
C THR A 111 -1.72 25.08 -1.20
N SER A 112 -1.18 26.19 -0.68
CA SER A 112 -1.02 26.37 0.76
C SER A 112 -2.37 26.37 1.45
N ASP A 113 -2.47 25.74 2.61
CA ASP A 113 -3.69 25.80 3.44
C ASP A 113 -3.99 27.24 3.87
N PHE A 114 -2.95 28.08 3.93
CA PHE A 114 -3.08 29.53 4.10
C PHE A 114 -3.78 30.19 2.90
N ASP A 115 -3.39 29.85 1.67
CA ASP A 115 -4.03 30.38 0.46
C ASP A 115 -5.49 29.94 0.36
N LYS A 116 -5.79 28.70 0.79
CA LYS A 116 -7.16 28.20 0.90
C LYS A 116 -7.96 28.99 1.93
N ALA A 117 -7.38 29.27 3.10
CA ALA A 117 -8.01 30.05 4.16
C ALA A 117 -8.29 31.51 3.72
N ILE A 118 -7.31 32.17 3.08
CA ILE A 118 -7.50 33.52 2.54
C ILE A 118 -8.60 33.53 1.47
N LYS A 119 -8.60 32.56 0.54
CA LYS A 119 -9.67 32.46 -0.46
C LYS A 119 -11.04 32.25 0.16
N ALA A 120 -11.15 31.43 1.21
CA ALA A 120 -12.40 31.20 1.92
C ALA A 120 -12.92 32.47 2.60
N LEU A 121 -12.04 33.26 3.21
CA LEU A 121 -12.37 34.55 3.83
C LEU A 121 -12.73 35.64 2.81
N SER A 122 -12.15 35.58 1.60
CA SER A 122 -12.40 36.56 0.52
C SER A 122 -13.71 36.32 -0.26
N LYS A 123 -14.35 35.16 -0.09
CA LYS A 123 -15.66 34.91 -0.73
C LYS A 123 -16.73 35.69 0.06
N PRO A 124 -17.52 36.58 -0.58
CA PRO A 124 -18.60 37.26 0.10
C PRO A 124 -19.59 36.21 0.63
N LYS A 125 -20.02 36.37 1.89
CA LYS A 125 -21.16 35.63 2.44
C LYS A 125 -22.32 35.81 1.45
N LYS A 126 -22.72 34.73 0.77
CA LYS A 126 -24.04 34.70 0.12
C LYS A 126 -25.05 34.71 1.25
N GLU A 127 -25.75 35.82 1.39
CA GLU A 127 -27.06 35.89 2.07
C GLU A 127 -28.08 35.01 1.34
#